data_AF-A0A7W0RWX1-F1
#
_entry.id   AF-A0A7W0RWX1-F1
#
_cell.length_a   1.000
_cell.length_b   1.000
_cell.length_c   1.000
_cell.angle_alpha   90.00
_cell.angle_beta   90.00
_cell.angle_gamma   90.00
#
_symmetry.space_group_name_H-M   'P 1'
#
loop_
_entity.id
_entity.type
_entity.pdbx_description
1 polymer ?
#
loop_
_entity_poly.entity_id
_entity_poly.type
_entity_poly.pdbx_seq_one_letter_code
_entity_poly.pdbx_strand_id
1 'polypeptide(L)'
;MTAPRTHQTVRIGRGAHRSPADGACVVELSSMLAGEPFSDRPRCVSPVVAGFLRALNDRVPYATRQRLYPYAARAVGTRGDRRVERGRRDLCIARAGVDLA
;
A
#
# COMPACT_ATOMS: atom_id res chain seq x y z
N MET A 1 11.55 -19.03 -21.59
CA MET A 1 12.66 -18.11 -21.24
C MET A 1 12.21 -17.22 -20.11
N THR A 2 12.66 -17.49 -18.88
CA THR A 2 12.38 -16.62 -17.72
C THR A 2 13.40 -15.49 -17.74
N ALA A 3 12.96 -14.25 -17.90
CA ALA A 3 13.83 -13.09 -17.89
C ALA A 3 14.60 -13.01 -16.55
N PRO A 4 15.86 -12.53 -16.54
CA PRO A 4 16.61 -12.35 -15.31
C PRO A 4 15.87 -11.41 -14.35
N ARG A 5 15.78 -11.80 -13.07
CA ARG A 5 15.23 -10.93 -12.02
C ARG A 5 16.22 -9.80 -11.73
N THR A 6 16.05 -8.69 -12.41
CA THR A 6 16.75 -7.44 -12.07
C THR A 6 16.21 -6.92 -10.74
N HIS A 7 17.09 -6.83 -9.74
CA HIS A 7 16.77 -6.23 -8.44
C HIS A 7 16.82 -4.71 -8.58
N GLN A 8 15.85 -4.13 -9.29
CA GLN A 8 15.73 -2.68 -9.36
C GLN A 8 15.29 -2.17 -7.99
N THR A 9 16.03 -1.20 -7.44
CA THR A 9 15.61 -0.54 -6.20
C THR A 9 14.37 0.29 -6.51
N VAL A 10 13.20 -0.26 -6.20
CA VAL A 10 11.91 0.43 -6.40
C VAL A 10 11.93 1.71 -5.58
N ARG A 11 11.73 2.87 -6.19
CA ARG A 11 11.58 4.15 -5.47
C ARG A 11 10.12 4.38 -5.15
N ILE A 12 9.81 4.77 -3.91
CA ILE A 12 8.42 5.06 -3.54
C ILE A 12 8.02 6.45 -4.09
N GLY A 13 7.09 6.48 -5.05
CA GLY A 13 6.55 7.66 -5.72
C GLY A 13 5.20 8.13 -5.18
N ARG A 14 4.75 9.32 -5.58
CA ARG A 14 3.39 9.82 -5.28
C ARG A 14 2.41 9.33 -6.33
N GLY A 15 1.16 9.12 -5.92
CA GLY A 15 0.09 8.70 -6.81
C GLY A 15 0.22 7.24 -7.27
N ALA A 16 -0.66 6.86 -8.19
CA ALA A 16 -0.64 5.55 -8.83
C ALA A 16 0.26 5.57 -10.08
N HIS A 17 0.84 4.42 -10.39
CA HIS A 17 1.76 4.22 -11.50
C HIS A 17 1.18 3.17 -12.46
N ARG A 18 1.63 3.16 -13.72
CA ARG A 18 1.14 2.20 -14.72
C ARG A 18 1.94 0.89 -14.68
N SER A 19 3.20 0.97 -14.29
CA SER A 19 4.12 -0.15 -14.21
C SER A 19 5.19 0.06 -13.14
N PRO A 20 5.85 -1.01 -12.65
CA PRO A 20 6.98 -0.87 -11.73
C PRO A 20 8.14 -0.02 -12.27
N ALA A 21 8.27 0.09 -13.60
CA ALA A 21 9.31 0.91 -14.24
C ALA A 21 9.07 2.42 -14.05
N ASP A 22 7.81 2.84 -13.84
CA ASP A 22 7.45 4.23 -13.56
C ASP A 22 7.69 4.61 -12.08
N GLY A 23 8.06 3.64 -11.24
CA GLY A 23 8.04 3.72 -9.78
C GLY A 23 6.86 2.95 -9.19
N ALA A 24 6.68 3.08 -7.88
CA ALA A 24 5.53 2.50 -7.18
C ALA A 24 5.17 3.35 -5.96
N CYS A 25 3.90 3.44 -5.60
CA CYS A 25 3.52 3.82 -4.24
C CYS A 25 3.75 2.63 -3.29
N VAL A 26 3.65 2.87 -1.97
CA VAL A 26 3.84 1.82 -0.96
C VAL A 26 2.88 0.61 -1.13
N VAL A 27 1.66 0.83 -1.63
CA VAL A 27 0.67 -0.23 -1.82
C VAL A 27 0.94 -1.04 -3.09
N GLU A 28 1.33 -0.37 -4.17
CA GLU A 28 1.81 -1.02 -5.39
C GLU A 28 3.03 -1.90 -5.10
N LEU A 29 3.97 -1.42 -4.28
CA LEU A 29 5.08 -2.25 -3.83
C LEU A 29 4.61 -3.49 -3.04
N SER A 30 3.52 -3.38 -2.27
CA SER A 30 2.93 -4.53 -1.58
C SER A 30 2.41 -5.57 -2.59
N SER A 31 1.78 -5.13 -3.68
CA SER A 31 1.34 -6.04 -4.77
C SER A 31 2.51 -6.79 -5.41
N MET A 32 3.63 -6.09 -5.64
CA MET A 32 4.86 -6.68 -6.19
C MET A 32 5.46 -7.73 -5.25
N LEU A 33 5.53 -7.41 -3.95
CA LEU A 33 6.05 -8.32 -2.92
C LEU A 33 5.19 -9.59 -2.78
N ALA A 34 3.89 -9.47 -2.97
CA ALA A 34 2.96 -10.60 -2.95
C ALA A 34 2.90 -11.40 -4.26
N GLY A 35 3.59 -10.96 -5.31
CA GLY A 35 3.51 -11.58 -6.64
C GLY A 35 2.14 -11.40 -7.32
N GLU A 36 1.38 -10.39 -6.92
CA GLU A 36 0.10 -10.04 -7.56
C GLU A 36 0.31 -9.12 -8.77
N PRO A 37 -0.70 -8.97 -9.64
CA PRO A 37 -0.68 -7.92 -10.67
C PRO A 37 -0.42 -6.55 -10.02
N PHE A 38 0.44 -5.76 -10.66
CA PHE A 38 0.82 -4.43 -10.19
C PHE A 38 -0.42 -3.54 -10.02
N SER A 39 -0.73 -3.16 -8.78
CA SER A 39 -1.93 -2.41 -8.46
C SER A 39 -1.82 -1.70 -7.13
N ASP A 40 -2.43 -0.52 -7.04
CA ASP A 40 -2.64 0.21 -5.79
C ASP A 40 -3.89 -0.28 -5.00
N ARG A 41 -4.59 -1.30 -5.53
CA ARG A 41 -5.74 -1.98 -4.92
C ARG A 41 -5.58 -3.53 -4.93
N PRO A 42 -4.47 -4.07 -4.42
CA PRO A 42 -4.19 -5.51 -4.47
C PRO A 42 -5.14 -6.33 -3.56
N ARG A 43 -5.25 -7.62 -3.85
CA ARG A 43 -5.98 -8.58 -3.01
C ARG A 43 -5.20 -8.94 -1.75
N CYS A 44 -3.87 -8.89 -1.77
CA CYS A 44 -3.05 -9.21 -0.60
C CYS A 44 -3.17 -8.19 0.55
N VAL A 45 -3.67 -6.97 0.30
CA VAL A 45 -3.80 -5.91 1.31
C VAL A 45 -5.26 -5.67 1.67
N SER A 46 -5.51 -5.37 2.95
CA SER A 46 -6.80 -4.82 3.42
C SER A 46 -7.15 -3.54 2.66
N PRO A 47 -8.37 -3.39 2.12
CA PRO A 47 -8.78 -2.16 1.44
C PRO A 47 -8.69 -0.92 2.34
N VAL A 48 -8.93 -1.05 3.65
CA VAL A 48 -8.79 0.05 4.62
C VAL A 48 -7.32 0.44 4.80
N VAL A 49 -6.44 -0.54 5.01
CA VAL A 49 -4.99 -0.31 5.15
C VAL A 49 -4.42 0.28 3.85
N ALA A 50 -4.83 -0.23 2.68
CA ALA A 50 -4.42 0.29 1.39
C ALA A 50 -4.87 1.75 1.18
N GLY A 51 -6.09 2.10 1.59
CA GLY A 51 -6.57 3.48 1.58
C GLY A 51 -5.72 4.40 2.44
N PHE A 52 -5.48 4.01 3.71
CA PHE A 52 -4.65 4.76 4.64
C PHE A 52 -3.21 4.95 4.12
N LEU A 53 -2.59 3.87 3.63
CA LEU A 53 -1.21 3.92 3.16
C LEU A 53 -1.04 4.77 1.90
N ARG A 54 -1.98 4.72 0.94
CA ARG A 54 -1.97 5.64 -0.22
C ARG A 54 -2.11 7.09 0.22
N ALA A 55 -3.05 7.36 1.12
CA ALA A 55 -3.25 8.68 1.69
C ALA A 55 -2.02 9.23 2.41
N LEU A 56 -1.32 8.39 3.19
CA LEU A 56 -0.07 8.75 3.87
C LEU A 56 1.06 8.98 2.87
N ASN A 57 1.25 8.05 1.93
CA ASN A 57 2.26 8.08 0.88
C ASN A 57 2.24 9.41 0.11
N ASP A 58 1.04 9.85 -0.25
CA ASP A 58 0.83 11.05 -1.05
C ASP A 58 0.93 12.34 -0.25
N ARG A 59 0.81 12.31 1.09
CA ARG A 59 0.89 13.52 1.92
C ARG A 59 2.30 13.79 2.43
N VAL A 60 3.07 12.76 2.76
CA VAL A 60 4.38 12.95 3.38
C VAL A 60 5.43 13.50 2.41
N PRO A 61 6.46 14.22 2.92
CA PRO A 61 7.63 14.63 2.13
C PRO A 61 8.37 13.42 1.54
N TYR A 62 9.18 13.66 0.50
CA TYR A 62 9.91 12.60 -0.20
C TYR A 62 10.76 11.72 0.73
N ALA A 63 11.56 12.34 1.62
CA ALA A 63 12.42 11.61 2.55
C ALA A 63 11.62 10.68 3.48
N THR A 64 10.50 11.19 4.02
CA THR A 64 9.58 10.38 4.85
C THR A 64 8.91 9.28 4.04
N ARG A 65 8.56 9.54 2.77
CA ARG A 65 7.97 8.52 1.88
C ARG A 65 8.90 7.33 1.68
N GLN A 66 10.21 7.58 1.54
CA GLN A 66 11.19 6.49 1.43
C GLN A 66 11.31 5.68 2.73
N ARG A 67 10.80 6.16 3.87
CA ARG A 67 10.74 5.35 5.11
C ARG A 67 9.55 4.39 5.13
N LEU A 68 8.71 4.38 4.08
CA LEU A 68 7.52 3.53 4.02
C LEU A 68 7.79 2.09 3.57
N TYR A 69 8.99 1.74 3.08
CA TYR A 69 9.30 0.38 2.61
C TYR A 69 8.89 -0.74 3.57
N PRO A 70 9.16 -0.68 4.89
CA PRO A 70 8.79 -1.76 5.80
C PRO A 70 7.27 -1.98 5.88
N TYR A 71 6.47 -0.94 5.62
CA TYR A 71 5.02 -1.04 5.65
C TYR A 71 4.46 -1.70 4.40
N ALA A 72 5.16 -1.68 3.26
CA ALA A 72 4.77 -2.45 2.10
C ALA A 72 4.80 -3.96 2.42
N ALA A 73 5.89 -4.44 3.02
CA ALA A 73 6.01 -5.84 3.44
C ALA A 73 4.98 -6.21 4.52
N ARG A 74 4.79 -5.36 5.53
CA ARG A 74 3.81 -5.60 6.61
C ARG A 74 2.36 -5.56 6.14
N ALA A 75 2.06 -4.88 5.03
CA ALA A 75 0.72 -4.80 4.47
C ALA A 75 0.30 -6.08 3.74
N VAL A 76 1.26 -6.89 3.27
CA VAL A 76 1.00 -8.17 2.61
C VAL A 76 0.31 -9.14 3.58
N GLY A 77 -0.76 -9.77 3.13
CA GLY A 77 -1.56 -10.71 3.92
C GLY A 77 -2.50 -10.04 4.91
N THR A 78 -2.63 -8.71 4.89
CA THR A 78 -3.51 -8.01 5.84
C THR A 78 -4.99 -8.20 5.52
N ARG A 79 -5.40 -8.55 4.30
CA ARG A 79 -6.82 -8.67 3.95
C ARG A 79 -7.55 -9.64 4.89
N GLY A 80 -8.58 -9.15 5.56
CA GLY A 80 -9.46 -9.93 6.42
C GLY A 80 -10.87 -10.10 5.84
N ASP A 81 -11.72 -10.78 6.60
CA ASP A 81 -13.14 -10.87 6.30
C ASP A 81 -13.87 -9.53 6.53
N ARG A 82 -15.18 -9.48 6.20
CA ARG A 82 -15.99 -8.26 6.34
C ARG A 82 -16.03 -7.71 7.77
N ARG A 83 -15.94 -8.55 8.80
CA ARG A 83 -15.97 -8.12 10.20
C ARG A 83 -14.65 -7.44 10.57
N VAL A 84 -13.53 -8.04 10.18
CA VAL A 84 -12.19 -7.47 10.38
C VAL A 84 -12.05 -6.14 9.65
N GLU A 85 -12.49 -6.06 8.39
CA GLU A 85 -12.42 -4.82 7.61
C GLU A 85 -13.28 -3.69 8.18
N ARG A 86 -14.47 -4.01 8.72
CA ARG A 86 -15.28 -3.03 9.45
C ARG A 86 -14.57 -2.52 10.70
N GLY A 87 -14.01 -3.40 11.53
CA GLY A 87 -13.27 -2.99 12.72
C GLY A 87 -12.07 -2.08 12.41
N ARG A 88 -11.34 -2.36 11.31
CA ARG A 88 -10.26 -1.48 10.83
C ARG A 88 -10.77 -0.13 10.37
N ARG A 89 -11.86 -0.10 9.61
CA ARG A 89 -12.49 1.15 9.15
C ARG A 89 -12.87 2.01 10.36
N ASP A 90 -13.57 1.43 11.33
CA ASP A 90 -14.06 2.15 12.49
C ASP A 90 -12.89 2.68 13.35
N LEU A 91 -11.82 1.90 13.50
CA LEU A 91 -10.57 2.36 14.13
C LEU A 91 -9.93 3.55 13.38
N CYS A 92 -9.83 3.49 12.06
CA CYS A 92 -9.27 4.57 11.25
C CYS A 92 -10.09 5.86 11.39
N ILE A 93 -11.41 5.75 11.44
CA ILE A 93 -12.33 6.88 11.55
C ILE A 93 -12.23 7.52 12.94
N ALA A 94 -12.29 6.72 14.00
CA ALA A 94 -12.13 7.19 15.37
C ALA A 94 -10.77 7.91 15.56
N ARG A 95 -9.70 7.39 14.94
CA ARG A 95 -8.36 8.01 15.00
C ARG A 95 -8.22 9.24 14.12
N ALA A 96 -9.05 9.39 13.09
CA ALA A 96 -9.10 10.61 12.27
C ALA A 96 -9.87 11.75 12.96
N GLY A 97 -10.50 11.50 14.11
CA GLY A 97 -11.35 12.48 14.79
C GLY A 97 -12.64 12.80 14.03
N VAL A 98 -13.03 11.93 13.09
CA VAL A 98 -14.30 12.04 12.38
C VAL A 98 -15.35 11.33 13.22
N ASP A 99 -16.29 12.08 13.77
CA ASP A 99 -17.47 11.50 14.40
C ASP A 99 -18.44 11.05 13.31
N LEU A 100 -18.87 9.78 13.36
CA LEU A 100 -19.84 9.20 12.43
C LEU A 100 -21.22 9.02 13.07
N ALA A 101 -21.48 9.72 14.19
CA ALA A 101 -22.80 9.82 14.77
C ALA A 101 -23.84 10.33 13.75
#